data_AF-A0A522A1E0-F1
#
_entry.id   AF-A0A522A1E0-F1
#
_cell.length_a   1.000
_cell.length_b   1.000
_cell.length_c   1.000
_cell.angle_alpha   90.00
_cell.angle_beta   90.00
_cell.angle_gamma   90.00
#
_symmetry.space_group_name_H-M   'P 1'
#
loop_
_entity.id
_entity.type
_entity.pdbx_description
1 polymer ?
#
loop_
_entity_poly.entity_id
_entity_poly.type
_entity_poly.pdbx_seq_one_letter_code
_entity_poly.pdbx_strand_id
1 'polypeptide(L)'
;LPGVHGFYAGNDWELFRHIRPGDRITAIERVVGVEEKESKFSGRLVLQYVEATYSNQRGEIVARALGTCTRHERKAARDAGKYMDIKPYEYTAEEFAQIDEAIMREDERIRGSDILYWEDVKEGDELPPIVRGPLSLMDTMGFLVACGRGHTHGIVFKAAMKHPGHFFRNPEASGGLEYTGIGHHRESTAKEVGVPGTYDYGPQRSSWMCSLITNWMGDAAFLKRVRTEMRRFNTMGDSTWCRGRITRKYIKDKHALVDIEIKGENQRGELTTPGLATVILPARNVDLPVFFDGSALDLELPVVR
;
A
#
# COMPACT_ATOMS: atom_id res chain seq x y z
N LEU A 1 -11.28 -19.47 -4.87
CA LEU A 1 -11.50 -20.56 -3.90
C LEU A 1 -12.84 -20.31 -3.18
N PRO A 2 -13.85 -21.15 -3.39
CA PRO A 2 -15.10 -21.08 -2.63
C PRO A 2 -14.83 -21.13 -1.11
N GLY A 3 -15.57 -20.38 -0.30
CA GLY A 3 -15.45 -20.38 1.17
C GLY A 3 -14.25 -19.63 1.77
N VAL A 4 -13.27 -19.24 0.95
CA VAL A 4 -12.08 -18.50 1.38
C VAL A 4 -12.25 -17.00 1.08
N HIS A 5 -11.80 -16.15 1.98
CA HIS A 5 -11.64 -14.71 1.75
C HIS A 5 -10.16 -14.34 1.75
N GLY A 6 -9.78 -13.43 0.85
CA GLY A 6 -8.40 -12.97 0.69
C GLY A 6 -8.25 -11.55 1.20
N PHE A 7 -7.33 -11.31 2.15
CA PHE A 7 -6.94 -9.95 2.49
C PHE A 7 -5.57 -9.63 1.90
N TYR A 8 -5.42 -8.38 1.48
CA TYR A 8 -4.12 -7.83 1.13
C TYR A 8 -3.31 -7.70 2.44
N ALA A 9 -2.17 -8.38 2.52
CA ALA A 9 -1.35 -8.41 3.73
C ALA A 9 -0.07 -7.58 3.62
N GLY A 10 0.31 -7.17 2.41
CA GLY A 10 1.49 -6.37 2.16
C GLY A 10 2.04 -6.58 0.76
N ASN A 11 2.88 -5.67 0.29
CA ASN A 11 3.64 -5.82 -0.95
C ASN A 11 5.06 -5.30 -0.74
N ASP A 12 6.01 -5.86 -1.48
CA ASP A 12 7.40 -5.44 -1.55
C ASP A 12 7.76 -5.15 -3.02
N TRP A 13 7.79 -3.86 -3.36
CA TRP A 13 8.06 -3.36 -4.70
C TRP A 13 9.53 -3.01 -4.83
N GLU A 14 10.17 -3.54 -5.86
CA GLU A 14 11.43 -3.03 -6.41
C GLU A 14 11.14 -2.31 -7.73
N LEU A 15 11.55 -1.06 -7.81
CA LEU A 15 11.33 -0.19 -8.95
C LEU A 15 12.62 -0.08 -9.77
N PHE A 16 12.49 -0.02 -11.09
CA PHE A 16 13.63 0.06 -12.00
C PHE A 16 13.54 1.28 -12.90
N ARG A 17 12.33 1.70 -13.31
CA ARG A 17 12.13 2.81 -14.24
C ARG A 17 10.89 3.62 -13.88
N HIS A 18 10.91 4.90 -14.24
CA HIS A 18 9.71 5.73 -14.17
C HIS A 18 8.70 5.33 -15.25
N ILE A 19 7.43 5.23 -14.86
CA ILE A 19 6.31 5.12 -15.79
C ILE A 19 5.96 6.53 -16.26
N ARG A 20 5.74 6.72 -17.56
CA ARG A 20 5.37 8.01 -18.16
C ARG A 20 4.01 7.93 -18.87
N PRO A 21 3.29 9.05 -19.01
CA PRO A 21 2.09 9.09 -19.84
C PRO A 21 2.34 8.49 -21.23
N GLY A 22 1.47 7.57 -21.65
CA GLY A 22 1.59 6.86 -22.93
C GLY A 22 2.29 5.50 -22.84
N ASP A 23 2.95 5.16 -21.72
CA ASP A 23 3.47 3.80 -21.52
C ASP A 23 2.33 2.78 -21.44
N ARG A 24 2.53 1.63 -22.08
CA ARG A 24 1.64 0.47 -21.99
C ARG A 24 2.30 -0.57 -21.12
N ILE A 25 1.71 -0.86 -19.96
CA ILE A 25 2.28 -1.77 -18.98
C ILE A 25 1.68 -3.16 -19.15
N THR A 26 2.56 -4.15 -19.28
CA THR A 26 2.24 -5.59 -19.21
C THR A 26 2.65 -6.09 -17.83
N ALA A 27 1.77 -6.87 -17.19
CA ALA A 27 2.04 -7.53 -15.93
C ALA A 27 2.02 -9.05 -16.13
N ILE A 28 3.07 -9.73 -15.67
CA ILE A 28 3.13 -11.19 -15.59
C ILE A 28 3.21 -11.57 -14.12
N GLU A 29 2.24 -12.35 -13.65
CA GLU A 29 2.13 -12.77 -12.26
C GLU A 29 2.36 -14.28 -12.12
N ARG A 30 3.09 -14.68 -11.09
CA ARG A 30 3.31 -16.09 -10.74
C ARG A 30 3.19 -16.30 -9.23
N VAL A 31 2.57 -17.40 -8.82
CA VAL A 31 2.60 -17.84 -7.42
C VAL A 31 3.99 -18.42 -7.16
N VAL A 32 4.72 -17.82 -6.21
CA VAL A 32 6.10 -18.20 -5.89
C VAL A 32 6.26 -18.86 -4.52
N GLY A 33 5.21 -18.79 -3.70
CA GLY A 33 5.20 -19.42 -2.39
C GLY A 33 3.80 -19.56 -1.82
N VAL A 34 3.60 -20.61 -1.04
CA VAL A 34 2.40 -20.83 -0.24
C VAL A 34 2.87 -21.37 1.11
N GLU A 35 2.48 -20.71 2.20
CA GLU A 35 2.85 -21.10 3.55
C GLU A 35 1.58 -21.18 4.41
N GLU A 36 1.42 -22.27 5.14
CA GLU A 36 0.33 -22.42 6.10
C GLU A 36 0.77 -21.94 7.49
N LYS A 37 -0.08 -21.14 8.14
CA LYS A 37 0.13 -20.59 9.48
C LYS A 37 -1.11 -20.69 10.33
N GLU A 38 -0.92 -20.59 11.63
CA GLU A 38 -2.00 -20.38 12.59
C GLU A 38 -2.29 -18.88 12.75
N SER A 39 -3.58 -18.53 12.81
CA SER A 39 -4.07 -17.16 12.87
C SER A 39 -5.03 -17.00 14.04
N LYS A 40 -4.75 -16.02 14.89
CA LYS A 40 -5.69 -15.58 15.95
C LYS A 40 -7.01 -15.02 15.38
N PHE A 41 -7.05 -14.67 14.09
CA PHE A 41 -8.22 -14.12 13.42
C PHE A 41 -9.13 -15.21 12.83
N SER A 42 -8.59 -16.35 12.37
CA SER A 42 -9.37 -17.36 11.63
C SER A 42 -9.00 -18.82 11.91
N GLY A 43 -8.16 -19.10 12.90
CA GLY A 43 -7.59 -20.42 13.14
C GLY A 43 -6.57 -20.79 12.07
N ARG A 44 -7.01 -21.34 10.94
CA ARG A 44 -6.14 -21.65 9.79
C ARG A 44 -5.95 -20.42 8.90
N LEU A 45 -4.72 -20.17 8.50
CA LEU A 45 -4.33 -19.11 7.57
C LEU A 45 -3.38 -19.68 6.52
N VAL A 46 -3.60 -19.33 5.26
CA VAL A 46 -2.62 -19.58 4.20
C VAL A 46 -2.07 -18.24 3.70
N LEU A 47 -0.76 -18.05 3.82
CA LEU A 47 -0.04 -16.97 3.15
C LEU A 47 0.27 -17.40 1.73
N GLN A 48 -0.15 -16.59 0.77
CA GLN A 48 0.18 -16.75 -0.63
C GLN A 48 1.09 -15.62 -1.07
N TYR A 49 2.20 -15.98 -1.70
CA TYR A 49 3.18 -15.07 -2.27
C TYR A 49 3.04 -15.08 -3.79
N VAL A 50 2.78 -13.92 -4.37
CA VAL A 50 2.64 -13.73 -5.82
C VAL A 50 3.69 -12.72 -6.25
N GLU A 51 4.59 -13.12 -7.13
CA GLU A 51 5.51 -12.19 -7.77
C GLU A 51 4.87 -11.67 -9.06
N ALA A 52 4.84 -10.35 -9.20
CA ALA A 52 4.44 -9.66 -10.41
C ALA A 52 5.66 -8.97 -11.03
N THR A 53 5.90 -9.20 -12.32
CA THR A 53 6.87 -8.43 -13.12
C THR A 53 6.13 -7.52 -14.07
N TYR A 54 6.48 -6.23 -14.06
CA TYR A 54 5.89 -5.21 -14.90
C TYR A 54 6.88 -4.75 -15.95
N SER A 55 6.46 -4.73 -17.21
CA SER A 55 7.26 -4.21 -18.33
C SER A 55 6.47 -3.23 -19.20
N ASN A 56 7.16 -2.31 -19.87
CA ASN A 56 6.55 -1.39 -20.82
C ASN A 56 6.52 -1.97 -22.25
N GLN A 57 5.97 -1.23 -23.20
CA GLN A 57 5.87 -1.59 -24.62
C GLN A 57 7.21 -1.82 -25.32
N ARG A 58 8.33 -1.40 -24.72
CA ARG A 58 9.69 -1.61 -25.25
C ARG A 58 10.34 -2.88 -24.69
N GLY A 59 9.64 -3.63 -23.84
CA GLY A 59 10.16 -4.81 -23.15
C GLY A 59 11.05 -4.49 -21.95
N GLU A 60 11.13 -3.23 -21.52
CA GLU A 60 11.92 -2.82 -20.37
C GLU A 60 11.14 -3.12 -19.08
N ILE A 61 11.80 -3.75 -18.10
CA ILE A 61 11.21 -3.97 -16.78
C ILE A 61 11.10 -2.61 -16.07
N VAL A 62 9.91 -2.27 -15.60
CA VAL A 62 9.66 -1.03 -14.82
C VAL A 62 9.60 -1.30 -13.33
N ALA A 63 9.10 -2.47 -12.92
CA ALA A 63 9.00 -2.88 -11.53
C ALA A 63 8.91 -4.41 -11.38
N ARG A 64 9.32 -4.91 -10.22
CA ARG A 64 8.96 -6.23 -9.69
C ARG A 64 8.28 -6.05 -8.34
N ALA A 65 7.24 -6.80 -8.06
CA ALA A 65 6.54 -6.74 -6.80
C ALA A 65 6.32 -8.14 -6.24
N LEU A 66 6.64 -8.35 -4.97
CA LEU A 66 6.20 -9.53 -4.22
C LEU A 66 4.96 -9.14 -3.43
N GLY A 67 3.80 -9.61 -3.86
CA GLY A 67 2.54 -9.44 -3.16
C GLY A 67 2.29 -10.57 -2.17
N THR A 68 1.90 -10.21 -0.95
CA THR A 68 1.49 -11.15 0.10
C THR A 68 -0.02 -11.04 0.30
N CYS A 69 -0.72 -12.15 0.14
CA CYS A 69 -2.14 -12.25 0.40
C CYS A 69 -2.40 -13.30 1.47
N THR A 70 -3.17 -12.94 2.49
CA THR A 70 -3.65 -13.89 3.48
C THR A 70 -4.96 -14.49 3.03
N ARG A 71 -5.10 -15.82 3.15
CA ARG A 71 -6.30 -16.57 2.82
C ARG A 71 -6.91 -17.11 4.11
N HIS A 72 -8.11 -16.65 4.42
CA HIS A 72 -8.84 -16.99 5.64
C HIS A 72 -10.11 -17.76 5.31
N GLU A 73 -10.46 -18.73 6.15
CA GLU A 73 -11.78 -19.33 6.12
C GLU A 73 -12.82 -18.32 6.63
N ARG A 74 -13.87 -18.04 5.83
CA ARG A 74 -14.84 -16.98 6.12
C ARG A 74 -15.59 -17.19 7.44
N LYS A 75 -16.00 -18.43 7.74
CA LYS A 75 -16.82 -18.75 8.91
C LYS A 75 -16.05 -18.52 10.20
N ALA A 76 -14.83 -19.06 10.28
CA ALA A 76 -13.96 -18.90 11.45
C ALA A 76 -13.60 -17.44 11.75
N ALA A 77 -13.39 -16.61 10.70
CA ALA A 77 -13.09 -15.19 10.87
C ALA A 77 -14.24 -14.39 11.51
N ARG A 78 -15.47 -14.69 11.12
CA ARG A 78 -16.68 -14.08 11.69
C ARG A 78 -16.86 -14.48 13.15
N ASP A 79 -16.70 -15.76 13.46
CA ASP A 79 -16.97 -16.31 14.79
C ASP A 79 -15.92 -15.86 15.82
N ALA A 80 -14.68 -15.54 15.40
CA ALA A 80 -13.60 -15.12 16.30
C ALA A 80 -13.78 -13.72 16.90
N GLY A 81 -14.60 -12.84 16.31
CA GLY A 81 -15.01 -11.57 16.90
C GLY A 81 -13.90 -10.56 17.25
N LYS A 82 -12.67 -10.74 16.73
CA LYS A 82 -11.45 -9.99 17.13
C LYS A 82 -11.62 -8.46 17.15
N TYR A 83 -12.50 -7.93 16.31
CA TYR A 83 -12.68 -6.49 16.11
C TYR A 83 -14.07 -5.97 16.51
N MET A 84 -14.89 -6.78 17.19
CA MET A 84 -16.28 -6.43 17.52
C MET A 84 -16.40 -5.25 18.48
N ASP A 85 -15.37 -4.99 19.29
CA ASP A 85 -15.36 -3.91 20.28
C ASP A 85 -14.74 -2.59 19.78
N ILE A 86 -14.24 -2.56 18.53
CA ILE A 86 -13.70 -1.31 17.96
C ILE A 86 -14.86 -0.35 17.68
N LYS A 87 -14.91 0.73 18.46
CA LYS A 87 -15.83 1.85 18.24
C LYS A 87 -15.20 2.88 17.28
N PRO A 88 -16.02 3.64 16.53
CA PRO A 88 -15.55 4.84 15.85
C PRO A 88 -14.76 5.74 16.81
N TYR A 89 -13.69 6.36 16.33
CA TYR A 89 -12.93 7.32 17.13
C TYR A 89 -13.65 8.65 17.16
N GLU A 90 -13.74 9.25 18.35
CA GLU A 90 -14.26 10.60 18.54
C GLU A 90 -13.06 11.53 18.73
N TYR A 91 -12.78 12.34 17.71
CA TYR A 91 -11.67 13.30 17.75
C TYR A 91 -12.05 14.52 18.58
N THR A 92 -11.09 15.05 19.34
CA THR A 92 -11.22 16.37 19.93
C THR A 92 -10.99 17.47 18.89
N ALA A 93 -11.41 18.70 19.21
CA ALA A 93 -11.16 19.85 18.33
C ALA A 93 -9.66 20.08 18.11
N GLU A 94 -8.84 19.84 19.13
CA GLU A 94 -7.40 19.95 19.07
C GLU A 94 -6.78 18.88 18.16
N GLU A 95 -7.27 17.65 18.20
CA GLU A 95 -6.79 16.60 17.31
C GLU A 95 -7.15 16.90 15.84
N PHE A 96 -8.35 17.40 15.58
CA PHE A 96 -8.71 17.88 14.24
C PHE A 96 -7.79 19.02 13.80
N ALA A 97 -7.56 20.03 14.65
CA ALA A 97 -6.67 21.13 14.31
C ALA A 97 -5.23 20.66 13.98
N GLN A 98 -4.71 19.66 14.70
CA GLN A 98 -3.40 19.07 14.42
C GLN A 98 -3.37 18.34 13.07
N ILE A 99 -4.44 17.60 12.75
CA ILE A 99 -4.55 16.90 11.47
C ILE A 99 -4.66 17.92 10.33
N ASP A 100 -5.55 18.91 10.46
CA ASP A 100 -5.78 19.95 9.46
C ASP A 100 -4.49 20.75 9.20
N GLU A 101 -3.78 21.16 10.24
CA GLU A 101 -2.48 21.85 10.10
C GLU A 101 -1.45 20.95 9.40
N ALA A 102 -1.39 19.67 9.75
CA ALA A 102 -0.47 18.72 9.11
C ALA A 102 -0.81 18.48 7.63
N ILE A 103 -2.09 18.47 7.25
CA ILE A 103 -2.52 18.36 5.85
C ILE A 103 -2.17 19.66 5.10
N MET A 104 -2.52 20.82 5.67
CA MET A 104 -2.34 22.12 5.03
C MET A 104 -0.88 22.51 4.82
N ARG A 105 0.06 21.96 5.60
CA ARG A 105 1.51 22.20 5.44
C ARG A 105 2.25 21.08 4.72
N GLU A 106 1.55 20.11 4.14
CA GLU A 106 2.24 19.02 3.43
C GLU A 106 3.04 19.53 2.23
N ASP A 107 2.46 20.42 1.45
CA ASP A 107 3.07 21.03 0.26
C ASP A 107 4.33 21.84 0.58
N GLU A 108 4.33 22.58 1.70
CA GLU A 108 5.51 23.30 2.22
C GLU A 108 6.70 22.37 2.51
N ARG A 109 6.44 21.06 2.70
CA ARG A 109 7.45 20.05 3.04
C ARG A 109 7.80 19.13 1.86
N ILE A 110 7.18 19.32 0.70
CA ILE A 110 7.55 18.63 -0.53
C ILE A 110 8.86 19.23 -1.04
N ARG A 111 9.89 18.40 -1.13
CA ARG A 111 11.22 18.82 -1.56
C ARG A 111 11.28 19.31 -3.00
N GLY A 112 10.56 18.64 -3.91
CA GLY A 112 10.56 18.97 -5.33
C GLY A 112 11.97 19.01 -5.93
N SER A 113 12.31 20.13 -6.58
CA SER A 113 13.59 20.32 -7.27
C SER A 113 14.79 20.60 -6.35
N ASP A 114 14.58 20.82 -5.06
CA ASP A 114 15.66 21.10 -4.12
C ASP A 114 16.49 19.85 -3.85
N ILE A 115 17.61 19.71 -4.58
CA ILE A 115 18.41 18.49 -4.62
C ILE A 115 18.87 18.07 -3.21
N LEU A 116 18.46 16.87 -2.79
CA LEU A 116 18.99 16.21 -1.60
C LEU A 116 20.18 15.32 -1.99
N TYR A 117 21.38 15.76 -1.65
CA TYR A 117 22.56 14.95 -1.89
C TYR A 117 22.70 13.89 -0.80
N TRP A 118 23.25 12.74 -1.19
CA TRP A 118 23.51 11.62 -0.30
C TRP A 118 24.37 12.06 0.88
N GLU A 119 25.34 12.95 0.72
CA GLU A 119 26.18 13.45 1.82
C GLU A 119 25.39 14.22 2.91
N ASP A 120 24.24 14.81 2.56
CA ASP A 120 23.46 15.68 3.45
C ASP A 120 22.53 14.91 4.41
N VAL A 121 22.36 13.60 4.20
CA VAL A 121 21.53 12.75 5.06
C VAL A 121 22.37 11.95 6.05
N LYS A 122 21.81 11.71 7.24
CA LYS A 122 22.43 10.94 8.31
C LYS A 122 21.53 9.80 8.76
N GLU A 123 22.14 8.69 9.17
CA GLU A 123 21.42 7.63 9.86
C GLU A 123 20.80 8.19 11.16
N GLY A 124 19.54 7.83 11.41
CA GLY A 124 18.75 8.35 12.51
C GLY A 124 17.87 9.55 12.18
N ASP A 125 18.10 10.25 11.06
CA ASP A 125 17.26 11.38 10.63
C ASP A 125 15.81 10.93 10.42
N GLU A 126 14.88 11.80 10.82
CA GLU A 126 13.45 11.58 10.62
C GLU A 126 12.94 12.33 9.39
N LEU A 127 12.03 11.70 8.65
CA LEU A 127 11.35 12.31 7.53
C LEU A 127 10.21 13.22 8.04
N PRO A 128 9.93 14.36 7.38
CA PRO A 128 8.73 15.13 7.65
C PRO A 128 7.48 14.24 7.48
N PRO A 129 6.61 14.11 8.50
CA PRO A 129 5.49 13.20 8.46
C PRO A 129 4.40 13.73 7.52
N ILE A 130 3.58 12.81 7.01
CA ILE A 130 2.32 13.12 6.34
C ILE A 130 1.17 12.44 7.06
N VAL A 131 -0.04 12.97 6.92
CA VAL A 131 -1.26 12.39 7.50
C VAL A 131 -2.30 12.16 6.42
N ARG A 132 -3.06 11.07 6.54
CA ARG A 132 -4.19 10.73 5.68
C ARG A 132 -5.42 10.47 6.53
N GLY A 133 -6.56 10.94 6.08
CA GLY A 133 -7.81 10.87 6.84
C GLY A 133 -8.00 12.02 7.84
N PRO A 134 -9.03 11.97 8.71
CA PRO A 134 -9.91 10.83 8.97
C PRO A 134 -10.54 10.23 7.72
N LEU A 135 -10.36 8.92 7.51
CA LEU A 135 -10.69 8.24 6.27
C LEU A 135 -12.18 8.36 5.97
N SER A 136 -12.50 8.81 4.77
CA SER A 136 -13.87 8.97 4.30
C SER A 136 -14.18 8.05 3.12
N LEU A 137 -15.48 7.94 2.81
CA LEU A 137 -15.94 7.30 1.58
C LEU A 137 -15.39 8.02 0.34
N MET A 138 -15.18 9.33 0.40
CA MET A 138 -14.62 10.11 -0.71
C MET A 138 -13.20 9.65 -1.03
N ASP A 139 -12.39 9.37 -0.01
CA ASP A 139 -10.99 8.93 -0.18
C ASP A 139 -10.90 7.57 -0.86
N THR A 140 -11.69 6.60 -0.39
CA THR A 140 -11.70 5.23 -0.93
C THR A 140 -12.29 5.16 -2.34
N MET A 141 -13.37 5.91 -2.61
CA MET A 141 -13.94 6.04 -3.95
C MET A 141 -12.97 6.75 -4.91
N GLY A 142 -12.33 7.84 -4.46
CA GLY A 142 -11.33 8.55 -5.26
C GLY A 142 -10.18 7.63 -5.67
N PHE A 143 -9.66 6.84 -4.74
CA PHE A 143 -8.64 5.84 -5.05
C PHE A 143 -9.13 4.77 -6.04
N LEU A 144 -10.35 4.25 -5.86
CA LEU A 144 -10.91 3.23 -6.75
C LEU A 144 -11.05 3.74 -8.19
N VAL A 145 -11.51 4.98 -8.37
CA VAL A 145 -11.64 5.64 -9.68
C VAL A 145 -10.25 5.84 -10.29
N ALA A 146 -9.30 6.40 -9.52
CA ALA A 146 -7.95 6.69 -9.99
C ALA A 146 -7.20 5.42 -10.44
N CYS A 147 -7.39 4.28 -9.76
CA CYS A 147 -6.73 3.03 -10.13
C CYS A 147 -7.46 2.24 -11.23
N GLY A 148 -8.56 2.76 -11.77
CA GLY A 148 -9.30 2.14 -12.88
C GLY A 148 -9.99 0.82 -12.54
N ARG A 149 -10.24 0.53 -11.25
CA ARG A 149 -10.87 -0.73 -10.81
C ARG A 149 -12.41 -0.72 -10.83
N GLY A 150 -13.04 0.41 -11.16
CA GLY A 150 -14.49 0.55 -11.21
C GLY A 150 -15.11 -0.04 -12.48
N HIS A 151 -15.54 -1.31 -12.44
CA HIS A 151 -16.42 -1.86 -13.48
C HIS A 151 -17.89 -1.54 -13.18
N THR A 152 -18.70 -1.22 -14.20
CA THR A 152 -20.11 -0.83 -14.03
C THR A 152 -21.05 -1.53 -15.02
N HIS A 153 -22.35 -1.50 -14.72
CA HIS A 153 -23.45 -1.97 -15.57
C HIS A 153 -23.23 -3.35 -16.22
N GLY A 154 -23.39 -3.46 -17.54
CA GLY A 154 -23.26 -4.71 -18.29
C GLY A 154 -21.88 -5.36 -18.17
N ILE A 155 -20.82 -4.61 -17.85
CA ILE A 155 -19.48 -5.16 -17.64
C ILE A 155 -19.47 -6.00 -16.35
N VAL A 156 -20.05 -5.48 -15.27
CA VAL A 156 -20.22 -6.22 -13.99
C VAL A 156 -21.07 -7.47 -14.23
N PHE A 157 -22.17 -7.34 -14.96
CA PHE A 157 -23.04 -8.48 -15.26
C PHE A 157 -22.30 -9.59 -16.03
N LYS A 158 -21.56 -9.23 -17.10
CA LYS A 158 -20.76 -10.18 -17.87
C LYS A 158 -19.68 -10.85 -17.01
N ALA A 159 -19.02 -10.10 -16.13
CA ALA A 159 -18.03 -10.65 -15.20
C ALA A 159 -18.67 -11.65 -14.22
N ALA A 160 -19.85 -11.34 -13.68
CA ALA A 160 -20.58 -12.24 -12.79
C ALA A 160 -21.03 -13.53 -13.47
N MET A 161 -21.39 -13.50 -14.76
CA MET A 161 -21.71 -14.73 -15.49
C MET A 161 -20.51 -15.66 -15.63
N LYS A 162 -19.29 -15.11 -15.70
CA LYS A 162 -18.05 -15.91 -15.73
C LYS A 162 -17.63 -16.40 -14.34
N HIS A 163 -17.90 -15.60 -13.30
CA HIS A 163 -17.40 -15.82 -11.95
C HIS A 163 -18.48 -15.64 -10.88
N PRO A 164 -19.59 -16.41 -10.91
CA PRO A 164 -20.78 -16.12 -10.12
C PRO A 164 -20.52 -16.10 -8.60
N GLY A 165 -19.58 -16.91 -8.09
CA GLY A 165 -19.22 -16.93 -6.66
C GLY A 165 -18.50 -15.68 -6.14
N HIS A 166 -18.14 -14.73 -7.01
CA HIS A 166 -17.52 -13.45 -6.66
C HIS A 166 -18.50 -12.27 -6.70
N PHE A 167 -19.79 -12.54 -6.94
CA PHE A 167 -20.83 -11.52 -7.02
C PHE A 167 -22.07 -11.96 -6.25
N PHE A 168 -22.89 -11.00 -5.85
CA PHE A 168 -24.16 -11.25 -5.17
C PHE A 168 -25.17 -10.17 -5.55
N ARG A 169 -26.45 -10.48 -5.31
CA ARG A 169 -27.54 -9.51 -5.45
C ARG A 169 -27.69 -8.80 -4.13
N ASN A 170 -27.43 -7.49 -4.11
CA ASN A 170 -27.47 -6.68 -2.91
C ASN A 170 -28.91 -6.57 -2.37
N PRO A 171 -29.23 -7.17 -1.20
CA PRO A 171 -30.57 -7.12 -0.65
C PRO A 171 -30.96 -5.72 -0.12
N GLU A 172 -29.99 -4.86 0.20
CA GLU A 172 -30.22 -3.51 0.74
C GLU A 172 -30.59 -2.47 -0.33
N ALA A 173 -30.29 -2.76 -1.59
CA ALA A 173 -30.54 -1.87 -2.72
C ALA A 173 -31.35 -2.57 -3.82
N SER A 174 -32.41 -3.28 -3.43
CA SER A 174 -33.37 -3.92 -4.35
C SER A 174 -32.74 -4.89 -5.37
N GLY A 175 -31.64 -5.56 -5.01
CA GLY A 175 -31.04 -6.62 -5.82
C GLY A 175 -30.08 -6.15 -6.91
N GLY A 176 -29.50 -4.96 -6.81
CA GLY A 176 -28.36 -4.56 -7.66
C GLY A 176 -27.23 -5.60 -7.59
N LEU A 177 -26.57 -5.89 -8.71
CA LEU A 177 -25.47 -6.85 -8.74
C LEU A 177 -24.16 -6.18 -8.26
N GLU A 178 -23.55 -6.73 -7.22
CA GLU A 178 -22.31 -6.20 -6.63
C GLU A 178 -21.25 -7.31 -6.53
N TYR A 179 -19.96 -6.92 -6.57
CA TYR A 179 -18.85 -7.85 -6.35
C TYR A 179 -18.54 -7.97 -4.86
N THR A 180 -18.06 -9.13 -4.39
CA THR A 180 -17.85 -9.39 -2.95
C THR A 180 -16.81 -8.51 -2.27
N GLY A 181 -15.97 -7.79 -3.04
CA GLY A 181 -15.01 -6.82 -2.50
C GLY A 181 -15.61 -5.43 -2.26
N ILE A 182 -16.92 -5.25 -2.44
CA ILE A 182 -17.63 -4.00 -2.10
C ILE A 182 -17.56 -3.66 -0.60
N GLY A 183 -17.05 -4.56 0.25
CA GLY A 183 -16.83 -4.31 1.69
C GLY A 183 -15.97 -3.08 2.02
N HIS A 184 -15.20 -2.55 1.07
CA HIS A 184 -14.53 -1.26 1.23
C HIS A 184 -15.50 -0.06 1.28
N HIS A 185 -16.72 -0.23 0.77
CA HIS A 185 -17.75 0.82 0.65
C HIS A 185 -19.11 0.42 1.23
N ARG A 186 -19.31 -0.86 1.57
CA ARG A 186 -20.52 -1.39 2.18
C ARG A 186 -20.20 -2.07 3.50
N GLU A 187 -20.71 -1.49 4.58
CA GLU A 187 -20.40 -1.93 5.94
C GLU A 187 -20.94 -3.33 6.25
N SER A 188 -22.15 -3.67 5.79
CA SER A 188 -22.73 -5.00 5.98
C SER A 188 -21.86 -6.10 5.36
N THR A 189 -21.37 -5.89 4.13
CA THR A 189 -20.45 -6.83 3.47
C THR A 189 -19.09 -6.88 4.17
N ALA A 190 -18.58 -5.76 4.69
CA ALA A 190 -17.34 -5.76 5.48
C ALA A 190 -17.47 -6.62 6.74
N LYS A 191 -18.59 -6.48 7.46
CA LYS A 191 -18.90 -7.23 8.67
C LYS A 191 -19.10 -8.72 8.40
N GLU A 192 -19.67 -9.10 7.26
CA GLU A 192 -19.81 -10.51 6.86
C GLU A 192 -18.46 -11.25 6.75
N VAL A 193 -17.37 -10.54 6.46
CA VAL A 193 -16.02 -11.11 6.35
C VAL A 193 -15.18 -10.90 7.62
N GLY A 194 -15.80 -10.48 8.73
CA GLY A 194 -15.19 -10.34 10.04
C GLY A 194 -14.37 -9.05 10.25
N VAL A 195 -14.57 -8.04 9.40
CA VAL A 195 -13.90 -6.73 9.50
C VAL A 195 -14.81 -5.74 10.25
N PRO A 196 -14.29 -4.85 11.12
CA PRO A 196 -15.10 -3.98 11.99
C PRO A 196 -16.07 -3.04 11.25
N GLY A 197 -15.70 -2.62 10.05
CA GLY A 197 -16.49 -1.75 9.20
C GLY A 197 -15.82 -1.61 7.84
N THR A 198 -16.30 -0.67 7.02
CA THR A 198 -15.61 -0.29 5.78
C THR A 198 -14.20 0.20 6.06
N TYR A 199 -13.27 -0.10 5.17
CA TYR A 199 -11.83 0.08 5.37
C TYR A 199 -11.13 0.45 4.07
N ASP A 200 -9.94 1.02 4.18
CA ASP A 200 -9.11 1.42 3.04
C ASP A 200 -8.65 0.23 2.19
N TYR A 201 -8.14 0.53 1.00
CA TYR A 201 -7.49 -0.47 0.16
C TYR A 201 -6.02 -0.61 0.57
N GLY A 202 -5.52 -1.84 0.73
CA GLY A 202 -4.09 -2.06 1.01
C GLY A 202 -3.13 -1.31 0.07
N PRO A 203 -3.32 -1.36 -1.26
CA PRO A 203 -2.55 -0.56 -2.21
C PRO A 203 -2.69 0.96 -2.04
N GLN A 204 -3.84 1.44 -1.56
CA GLN A 204 -4.04 2.86 -1.24
C GLN A 204 -3.11 3.25 -0.10
N ARG A 205 -3.04 2.42 0.95
CA ARG A 205 -2.12 2.65 2.06
C ARG A 205 -0.66 2.58 1.65
N SER A 206 -0.29 1.61 0.82
CA SER A 206 1.04 1.56 0.21
C SER A 206 1.36 2.82 -0.59
N SER A 207 0.39 3.40 -1.30
CA SER A 207 0.60 4.64 -2.05
C SER A 207 0.86 5.85 -1.14
N TRP A 208 0.23 5.92 0.04
CA TRP A 208 0.53 6.97 1.02
C TRP A 208 1.96 6.86 1.54
N MET A 209 2.42 5.64 1.79
CA MET A 209 3.81 5.38 2.16
C MET A 209 4.79 5.77 1.06
N CYS A 210 4.44 5.57 -0.22
CA CYS A 210 5.21 6.12 -1.33
C CYS A 210 5.23 7.65 -1.29
N SER A 211 4.09 8.33 -1.05
CA SER A 211 4.03 9.79 -0.96
C SER A 211 4.98 10.35 0.11
N LEU A 212 5.04 9.74 1.29
CA LEU A 212 5.99 10.12 2.34
C LEU A 212 7.43 10.15 1.80
N ILE A 213 7.84 9.09 1.12
CA ILE A 213 9.21 8.98 0.61
C ILE A 213 9.44 9.93 -0.57
N THR A 214 8.50 10.05 -1.49
CA THR A 214 8.66 10.92 -2.67
C THR A 214 8.67 12.40 -2.28
N ASN A 215 7.88 12.80 -1.27
CA ASN A 215 7.91 14.17 -0.75
C ASN A 215 9.29 14.50 -0.16
N TRP A 216 9.91 13.55 0.54
CA TRP A 216 11.21 13.75 1.19
C TRP A 216 12.40 13.65 0.23
N MET A 217 12.41 12.70 -0.70
CA MET A 217 13.61 12.40 -1.51
C MET A 217 13.88 13.44 -2.61
N GLY A 218 12.83 14.12 -3.09
CA GLY A 218 12.92 15.10 -4.18
C GLY A 218 13.08 14.49 -5.57
N ASP A 219 13.06 15.35 -6.59
CA ASP A 219 12.96 14.96 -8.01
C ASP A 219 14.25 14.37 -8.58
N ALA A 220 15.40 14.69 -7.96
CA ALA A 220 16.71 14.20 -8.37
C ALA A 220 17.03 12.79 -7.85
N ALA A 221 16.16 12.23 -7.02
CA ALA A 221 16.30 10.91 -6.41
C ALA A 221 15.43 9.86 -7.12
N PHE A 222 15.67 8.59 -6.80
CA PHE A 222 14.85 7.48 -7.31
C PHE A 222 14.41 6.58 -6.17
N LEU A 223 13.09 6.37 -6.02
CA LEU A 223 12.56 5.37 -5.10
C LEU A 223 12.88 3.99 -5.67
N LYS A 224 13.83 3.28 -5.06
CA LYS A 224 14.30 1.96 -5.54
C LYS A 224 13.45 0.82 -4.99
N ARG A 225 13.00 0.92 -3.74
CA ARG A 225 12.19 -0.11 -3.10
C ARG A 225 11.17 0.51 -2.16
N VAL A 226 9.99 -0.09 -2.07
CA VAL A 226 9.00 0.19 -1.03
C VAL A 226 8.30 -1.11 -0.63
N ARG A 227 8.44 -1.47 0.64
CA ARG A 227 7.78 -2.61 1.27
C ARG A 227 6.82 -2.10 2.33
N THR A 228 5.60 -2.64 2.32
CA THR A 228 4.57 -2.33 3.33
C THR A 228 3.87 -3.60 3.78
N GLU A 229 3.51 -3.66 5.06
CA GLU A 229 2.75 -4.75 5.67
C GLU A 229 1.45 -4.20 6.25
N MET A 230 0.31 -4.83 5.97
CA MET A 230 -0.98 -4.45 6.53
C MET A 230 -1.26 -5.29 7.77
N ARG A 231 -0.89 -4.76 8.94
CA ARG A 231 -1.05 -5.47 10.21
C ARG A 231 -2.41 -5.25 10.86
N ARG A 232 -3.09 -4.17 10.49
CA ARG A 232 -4.42 -3.79 10.97
C ARG A 232 -5.23 -3.12 9.87
N PHE A 233 -6.55 -3.22 9.98
CA PHE A 233 -7.47 -2.45 9.15
C PHE A 233 -7.45 -0.98 9.58
N ASN A 234 -7.48 -0.08 8.60
CA ASN A 234 -7.80 1.33 8.82
C ASN A 234 -9.23 1.48 8.36
N THR A 235 -10.13 1.70 9.30
CA THR A 235 -11.56 1.82 9.07
C THR A 235 -11.97 3.25 8.76
N MET A 236 -13.20 3.43 8.29
CA MET A 236 -13.77 4.78 8.13
C MET A 236 -13.69 5.57 9.42
N GLY A 237 -13.24 6.82 9.31
CA GLY A 237 -12.95 7.70 10.43
C GLY A 237 -11.54 7.58 10.98
N ASP A 238 -10.74 6.57 10.62
CA ASP A 238 -9.35 6.48 11.10
C ASP A 238 -8.46 7.47 10.36
N SER A 239 -7.57 8.15 11.08
CA SER A 239 -6.44 8.87 10.50
C SER A 239 -5.19 7.99 10.52
N THR A 240 -4.29 8.20 9.57
CA THR A 240 -3.02 7.48 9.47
C THR A 240 -1.88 8.45 9.33
N TRP A 241 -1.02 8.49 10.35
CA TRP A 241 0.22 9.23 10.33
C TRP A 241 1.33 8.36 9.76
N CYS A 242 1.90 8.78 8.64
CA CYS A 242 3.02 8.11 8.00
C CYS A 242 4.32 8.80 8.43
N ARG A 243 5.28 8.01 8.92
CA ARG A 243 6.58 8.48 9.41
C ARG A 243 7.71 7.64 8.83
N GLY A 244 8.88 8.24 8.70
CA GLY A 244 10.08 7.58 8.21
C GLY A 244 11.30 7.93 9.05
N ARG A 245 12.22 6.98 9.21
CA ARG A 245 13.52 7.17 9.84
C ARG A 245 14.61 6.51 9.02
N ILE A 246 15.67 7.25 8.72
CA ILE A 246 16.82 6.69 7.99
C ILE A 246 17.52 5.67 8.90
N THR A 247 17.65 4.44 8.42
CA THR A 247 18.27 3.35 9.18
C THR A 247 19.65 2.97 8.66
N ARG A 248 19.94 3.25 7.39
CA ARG A 248 21.21 2.85 6.78
C ARG A 248 21.58 3.73 5.61
N LYS A 249 22.87 4.02 5.48
CA LYS A 249 23.45 4.76 4.36
C LYS A 249 24.63 3.97 3.78
N TYR A 250 24.62 3.68 2.47
CA TYR A 250 25.62 2.80 1.86
C TYR A 250 25.77 3.02 0.34
N ILE A 251 26.85 2.51 -0.24
CA ILE A 251 27.05 2.43 -1.69
C ILE A 251 26.88 0.97 -2.13
N LYS A 252 26.09 0.71 -3.17
CA LYS A 252 26.01 -0.60 -3.86
C LYS A 252 26.04 -0.37 -5.35
N ASP A 253 26.88 -1.12 -6.07
CA ASP A 253 27.00 -1.05 -7.54
C ASP A 253 27.13 0.39 -8.07
N LYS A 254 27.95 1.20 -7.39
CA LYS A 254 28.16 2.64 -7.65
C LYS A 254 26.92 3.55 -7.48
N HIS A 255 25.88 3.08 -6.81
CA HIS A 255 24.70 3.87 -6.45
C HIS A 255 24.73 4.22 -4.97
N ALA A 256 24.46 5.48 -4.64
CA ALA A 256 24.39 5.95 -3.27
C ALA A 256 22.98 5.75 -2.71
N LEU A 257 22.86 4.86 -1.72
CA LEU A 257 21.60 4.35 -1.22
C LEU A 257 21.34 4.77 0.22
N VAL A 258 20.05 4.92 0.52
CA VAL A 258 19.52 5.15 1.85
C VAL A 258 18.38 4.17 2.09
N ASP A 259 18.49 3.34 3.13
CA ASP A 259 17.36 2.54 3.62
C ASP A 259 16.66 3.31 4.74
N ILE A 260 15.33 3.24 4.72
CA ILE A 260 14.42 4.02 5.57
C ILE A 260 13.42 3.04 6.18
N GLU A 261 13.34 2.98 7.50
CA GLU A 261 12.18 2.37 8.17
C GLU A 261 10.99 3.31 7.99
N ILE A 262 9.85 2.77 7.52
CA ILE A 262 8.60 3.53 7.42
C ILE A 262 7.51 2.89 8.26
N LYS A 263 6.66 3.72 8.86
CA LYS A 263 5.53 3.27 9.67
C LYS A 263 4.28 4.12 9.48
N GLY A 264 3.13 3.46 9.45
CA GLY A 264 1.81 4.05 9.54
C GLY A 264 1.19 3.75 10.90
N GLU A 265 0.82 4.80 11.63
CA GLU A 265 0.20 4.73 12.95
C GLU A 265 -1.16 5.39 12.92
N ASN A 266 -2.17 4.76 13.52
CA ASN A 266 -3.51 5.35 13.61
C ASN A 266 -3.61 6.36 14.78
N GLN A 267 -4.74 7.06 14.88
CA GLN A 267 -5.04 8.00 15.96
C GLN A 267 -5.03 7.38 17.37
N ARG A 268 -5.10 6.05 17.47
CA ARG A 268 -5.01 5.31 18.74
C ARG A 268 -3.56 4.96 19.11
N GLY A 269 -2.57 5.43 18.34
CA GLY A 269 -1.16 5.10 18.50
C GLY A 269 -0.80 3.67 18.08
N GLU A 270 -1.70 2.97 17.37
CA GLU A 270 -1.44 1.61 16.95
C GLU A 270 -0.68 1.59 15.62
N LEU A 271 0.39 0.80 15.57
CA LEU A 271 1.10 0.51 14.33
C LEU A 271 0.23 -0.35 13.40
N THR A 272 -0.27 0.26 12.33
CA THR A 272 -1.10 -0.45 11.33
C THR A 272 -0.27 -0.91 10.15
N THR A 273 0.82 -0.20 9.85
CA THR A 273 1.55 -0.37 8.58
C THR A 273 3.06 -0.18 8.73
N PRO A 274 3.81 -1.15 9.26
CA PRO A 274 5.26 -1.11 9.17
C PRO A 274 5.74 -1.39 7.76
N GLY A 275 6.94 -0.95 7.45
CA GLY A 275 7.55 -1.11 6.14
C GLY A 275 8.99 -0.65 6.08
N LEU A 276 9.54 -0.70 4.87
CA LEU A 276 10.87 -0.20 4.55
C LEU A 276 10.85 0.43 3.17
N ALA A 277 11.64 1.48 2.96
CA ALA A 277 11.95 2.02 1.65
C ALA A 277 13.46 2.06 1.41
N THR A 278 13.86 1.99 0.14
CA THR A 278 15.24 2.25 -0.30
C THR A 278 15.20 3.31 -1.38
N VAL A 279 16.03 4.35 -1.23
CA VAL A 279 16.12 5.47 -2.17
C VAL A 279 17.54 5.57 -2.71
N ILE A 280 17.67 5.84 -4.01
CA ILE A 280 18.91 6.27 -4.65
C ILE A 280 18.95 7.79 -4.59
N LEU A 281 20.01 8.36 -3.99
CA LEU A 281 20.24 9.80 -3.94
C LEU A 281 21.43 10.18 -4.84
N PRO A 282 21.42 11.37 -5.47
CA PRO A 282 22.60 11.91 -6.12
C PRO A 282 23.72 12.11 -5.10
N ALA A 283 24.97 11.96 -5.53
CA ALA A 283 26.13 12.18 -4.68
C ALA A 283 27.00 13.30 -5.26
N ARG A 284 27.68 14.06 -4.39
CA ARG A 284 28.69 15.05 -4.83
C ARG A 284 30.01 14.39 -5.19
N ASN A 285 30.24 13.16 -4.75
CA ASN A 285 31.39 12.37 -5.16
C ASN A 285 31.36 12.10 -6.67
N VAL A 286 32.35 12.64 -7.40
CA VAL A 286 32.49 12.53 -8.86
C VAL A 286 32.79 11.12 -9.35
N ASP A 287 33.22 10.21 -8.47
CA ASP A 287 33.45 8.81 -8.81
C ASP A 287 32.14 7.99 -8.91
N LEU A 288 31.04 8.55 -8.41
CA LEU A 288 29.71 7.95 -8.51
C LEU A 288 28.99 8.48 -9.76
N PRO A 289 28.53 7.61 -10.66
CA PRO A 289 27.86 8.03 -11.88
C PRO A 289 26.50 8.67 -11.57
N VAL A 290 26.10 9.60 -12.43
CA VAL A 290 24.73 10.11 -12.47
C VAL A 290 23.78 8.97 -12.87
N PHE A 291 22.64 8.88 -12.19
CA PHE A 291 21.55 7.97 -12.54
C PHE A 291 20.29 8.77 -12.91
N PHE A 292 19.44 8.18 -13.75
CA PHE A 292 18.12 8.72 -14.08
C PHE A 292 16.99 7.78 -13.62
N ASP A 293 17.33 6.53 -13.36
CA ASP A 293 16.43 5.51 -12.86
C ASP A 293 17.21 4.45 -12.06
N GLY A 294 16.50 3.46 -11.53
CA GLY A 294 17.08 2.36 -10.75
C GLY A 294 17.38 1.11 -11.58
N SER A 295 17.48 1.21 -12.91
CA SER A 295 17.56 0.04 -13.78
C SER A 295 18.94 -0.62 -13.84
N ALA A 296 19.98 0.13 -13.50
CA ALA A 296 21.37 -0.35 -13.39
C ALA A 296 21.70 -0.95 -12.01
N LEU A 297 20.72 -1.03 -11.11
CA LEU A 297 20.86 -1.57 -9.76
C LEU A 297 19.81 -2.66 -9.54
N ASP A 298 20.24 -3.85 -9.15
CA ASP A 298 19.36 -4.91 -8.63
C ASP A 298 19.64 -5.08 -7.14
N LEU A 299 18.61 -5.01 -6.31
CA LEU A 299 18.78 -5.18 -4.86
C LEU A 299 19.05 -6.64 -4.46
N GLU A 300 18.98 -7.58 -5.40
CA GLU A 300 19.20 -9.02 -5.22
C GLU A 300 18.25 -9.60 -4.16
N LEU A 301 17.01 -9.10 -4.18
CA LEU A 301 16.00 -9.52 -3.21
C LEU A 301 15.64 -10.99 -3.44
N PRO A 302 15.59 -11.82 -2.39
CA PRO A 302 15.11 -13.18 -2.53
C PRO A 302 13.64 -13.18 -2.97
N VAL A 303 13.27 -14.14 -3.82
CA VAL A 303 11.93 -14.24 -4.43
C VAL A 303 10.83 -14.32 -3.36
N VAL A 304 11.08 -15.01 -2.24
CA VAL A 304 10.20 -15.05 -1.06
C VAL A 304 10.96 -14.50 0.13
N ARG A 305 10.36 -13.54 0.86
CA ARG A 305 10.99 -12.77 1.94
C ARG A 305 9.98 -12.08 2.85
#